data_AF-A0A1U6GTP3-F1
#
_entry.id   AF-A0A1U6GTP3-F1
#
_cell.length_a   1.000
_cell.length_b   1.000
_cell.length_c   1.000
_cell.angle_alpha   90.00
_cell.angle_beta   90.00
_cell.angle_gamma   90.00
#
_symmetry.space_group_name_H-M   'P 1'
#
loop_
_entity.id
_entity.type
_entity.pdbx_description
1 polymer ?
#
loop_
_entity_poly.entity_id
_entity_poly.type
_entity_poly.pdbx_seq_one_letter_code
_entity_poly.pdbx_strand_id
1 'polypeptide(L)'
;MRIRLALVALSMLVASPVLAQSVLTPKDRAAAFRAAGFRFAAGKWSACGDPGTPSYSPGQIETVRDLNGDGRPEAVITEGGTYCFGMTGTGYTIVSKQADGTWKNITGGTGIPNFLATKGVGGWPDIEIGGPGFCFPVERWNGKAYVLNRHQYDGKACRPQM
;
A
#
# COMPACT_ATOMS: atom_id res chain seq x y z
N MET A 1 28.01 28.04 -58.84
CA MET A 1 28.23 26.84 -57.99
C MET A 1 27.77 27.17 -56.58
N ARG A 2 26.63 26.65 -56.11
CA ARG A 2 26.10 26.86 -54.75
C ARG A 2 25.71 25.50 -54.19
N ILE A 3 26.54 24.95 -53.31
CA ILE A 3 26.29 23.66 -52.64
C ILE A 3 25.61 24.00 -51.30
N ARG A 4 24.37 23.52 -51.11
CA ARG A 4 23.66 23.58 -49.83
C ARG A 4 23.85 22.25 -49.12
N LEU A 5 24.60 22.22 -48.01
CA LEU A 5 24.61 21.08 -47.09
C LEU A 5 23.31 21.09 -46.28
N ALA A 6 22.55 20.01 -46.32
CA ALA A 6 21.43 19.77 -45.40
C ALA A 6 21.93 18.95 -44.20
N LEU A 7 21.85 19.53 -43.00
CA LEU A 7 22.03 18.78 -41.75
C LEU A 7 20.77 17.96 -41.48
N VAL A 8 20.91 16.65 -41.40
CA VAL A 8 19.85 15.74 -40.91
C VAL A 8 20.03 15.60 -39.40
N ALA A 9 19.14 16.20 -38.61
CA ALA A 9 19.09 16.01 -37.16
C ALA A 9 18.34 14.70 -36.86
N LEU A 10 19.06 13.71 -36.30
CA LEU A 10 18.50 12.43 -35.89
C LEU A 10 17.98 12.54 -34.46
N SER A 11 16.67 12.72 -34.31
CA SER A 11 15.99 12.77 -33.01
C SER A 11 15.93 11.37 -32.39
N MET A 12 16.75 11.10 -31.37
CA MET A 12 16.64 9.88 -30.55
C MET A 12 15.42 9.99 -29.63
N LEU A 13 14.41 9.14 -29.84
CA LEU A 13 13.32 8.95 -28.89
C LEU A 13 13.87 8.22 -27.65
N VAL A 14 13.93 8.91 -26.52
CA VAL A 14 14.20 8.30 -25.23
C VAL A 14 12.87 7.72 -24.71
N ALA A 15 12.74 6.40 -24.72
CA ALA A 15 11.60 5.73 -24.10
C ALA A 15 11.74 5.80 -22.57
N SER A 16 10.89 6.58 -21.92
CA SER A 16 10.80 6.60 -20.45
C SER A 16 10.31 5.23 -19.94
N PRO A 17 10.91 4.65 -18.89
CA PRO A 17 10.38 3.44 -18.29
C PRO A 17 9.09 3.79 -17.56
N VAL A 18 7.96 3.35 -18.10
CA VAL A 18 6.72 3.27 -17.34
C VAL A 18 6.97 2.25 -16.23
N LEU A 19 6.98 2.70 -14.97
CA LEU A 19 6.95 1.81 -13.81
C LEU A 19 5.70 0.95 -13.94
N ALA A 20 5.87 -0.29 -14.39
CA ALA A 20 4.79 -1.25 -14.50
C ALA A 20 4.21 -1.48 -13.10
N GLN A 21 3.01 -0.95 -12.84
CA GLN A 21 2.21 -1.41 -11.72
C GLN A 21 1.97 -2.90 -11.96
N SER A 22 2.59 -3.74 -11.14
CA SER A 22 2.53 -5.18 -11.31
C SER A 22 1.11 -5.65 -11.02
N VAL A 23 0.33 -5.93 -12.06
CA VAL A 23 -0.99 -6.55 -11.92
C VAL A 23 -0.77 -7.97 -11.42
N LEU A 24 -1.28 -8.29 -10.23
CA LEU A 24 -1.20 -9.65 -9.68
C LEU A 24 -1.96 -10.64 -10.57
N THR A 25 -1.42 -11.85 -10.69
CA THR A 25 -2.17 -12.97 -11.26
C THR A 25 -3.42 -13.26 -10.41
N PRO A 26 -4.48 -13.87 -10.95
CA PRO A 26 -5.64 -14.25 -10.15
C PRO A 26 -5.30 -15.13 -8.94
N LYS A 27 -4.31 -16.03 -9.10
CA LYS A 27 -3.79 -16.88 -8.03
C LYS A 27 -3.14 -16.05 -6.91
N ASP A 28 -2.25 -15.13 -7.28
CA ASP A 28 -1.58 -14.24 -6.32
C ASP A 28 -2.56 -13.29 -5.64
N ARG A 29 -3.52 -12.72 -6.38
CA ARG A 29 -4.57 -11.87 -5.82
C ARG A 29 -5.35 -12.61 -4.72
N ALA A 30 -5.79 -13.83 -5.00
CA ALA A 30 -6.52 -14.63 -4.00
C ALA A 30 -5.63 -15.05 -2.82
N ALA A 31 -4.34 -15.33 -3.05
CA ALA A 31 -3.38 -15.64 -1.98
C ALA A 31 -3.10 -14.44 -1.09
N ALA A 32 -2.94 -13.24 -1.67
CA ALA A 32 -2.79 -11.98 -0.96
C ALA A 32 -3.99 -11.70 -0.04
N PHE A 33 -5.22 -11.82 -0.55
CA PHE A 33 -6.42 -11.67 0.28
C PHE A 33 -6.48 -12.67 1.44
N ARG A 34 -6.20 -13.96 1.18
CA ARG A 34 -6.17 -14.97 2.25
C ARG A 34 -5.09 -14.70 3.29
N ALA A 35 -3.90 -14.26 2.87
CA ALA A 35 -2.83 -13.85 3.78
C ALA A 35 -3.24 -12.63 4.63
N ALA A 36 -4.06 -11.73 4.07
CA ALA A 36 -4.64 -10.60 4.79
C ALA A 36 -5.81 -10.98 5.71
N GLY A 37 -6.21 -12.26 5.77
CA GLY A 37 -7.32 -12.74 6.60
C GLY A 37 -8.71 -12.63 5.96
N PHE A 38 -8.79 -12.23 4.69
CA PHE A 38 -10.06 -12.11 3.98
C PHE A 38 -10.60 -13.48 3.54
N ARG A 39 -11.92 -13.58 3.54
CA ARG A 39 -12.69 -14.72 3.03
C ARG A 39 -13.45 -14.30 1.78
N PHE A 40 -13.56 -15.19 0.81
CA PHE A 40 -14.33 -14.96 -0.40
C PHE A 40 -15.71 -15.60 -0.27
N ALA A 41 -16.76 -14.80 -0.36
CA ALA A 41 -18.15 -15.25 -0.36
C ALA A 41 -19.01 -14.32 -1.22
N ALA A 42 -19.98 -14.90 -1.95
CA ALA A 42 -20.92 -14.13 -2.79
C ALA A 42 -20.24 -13.12 -3.73
N GLY A 43 -19.10 -13.49 -4.33
CA GLY A 43 -18.36 -12.64 -5.27
C GLY A 43 -17.52 -11.52 -4.63
N LYS A 44 -17.42 -11.47 -3.30
CA LYS A 44 -16.76 -10.39 -2.55
C LYS A 44 -15.74 -10.96 -1.57
N TRP A 45 -14.68 -10.20 -1.33
CA TRP A 45 -13.73 -10.46 -0.24
C TRP A 45 -14.15 -9.65 0.99
N SER A 46 -14.15 -10.27 2.17
CA SER A 46 -14.44 -9.59 3.43
C SER A 46 -13.62 -10.17 4.58
N ALA A 47 -13.29 -9.37 5.59
CA ALA A 47 -12.55 -9.83 6.76
C ALA A 47 -13.20 -9.38 8.07
N CYS A 48 -13.71 -8.15 8.12
CA CYS A 48 -14.14 -7.52 9.36
C CYS A 48 -15.51 -8.01 9.90
N GLY A 49 -16.28 -8.74 9.09
CA GLY A 49 -17.53 -9.36 9.54
C GLY A 49 -18.75 -8.42 9.59
N ASP A 50 -18.73 -7.33 8.81
CA ASP A 50 -19.88 -6.43 8.67
C ASP A 50 -21.14 -7.22 8.22
N PRO A 51 -22.30 -7.04 8.88
CA PRO A 51 -23.53 -7.78 8.60
C PRO A 51 -24.31 -7.29 7.36
N GLY A 52 -23.75 -6.38 6.55
CA GLY A 52 -24.39 -5.76 5.39
C GLY A 52 -24.89 -4.34 5.65
N THR A 53 -24.14 -3.55 6.44
CA THR A 53 -24.48 -2.16 6.72
C THR A 53 -24.40 -1.28 5.45
N PRO A 54 -25.17 -0.19 5.35
CA PRO A 54 -25.18 0.66 4.15
C PRO A 54 -23.82 1.29 3.80
N SER A 55 -22.92 1.46 4.78
CA SER A 55 -21.59 2.06 4.57
C SER A 55 -20.54 1.05 4.10
N TYR A 56 -20.88 -0.24 4.05
CA TYR A 56 -19.93 -1.30 3.83
C TYR A 56 -19.34 -1.27 2.41
N SER A 57 -18.01 -1.37 2.33
CA SER A 57 -17.26 -1.56 1.10
C SER A 57 -16.40 -2.82 1.19
N PRO A 58 -16.56 -3.79 0.27
CA PRO A 58 -15.79 -5.03 0.30
C PRO A 58 -14.28 -4.84 0.11
N GLY A 59 -13.52 -5.86 0.49
CA GLY A 59 -12.08 -5.95 0.32
C GLY A 59 -11.62 -5.67 -1.11
N GLN A 60 -10.69 -4.72 -1.27
CA GLN A 60 -10.03 -4.40 -2.55
C GLN A 60 -8.51 -4.36 -2.37
N ILE A 61 -7.78 -4.64 -3.45
CA ILE A 61 -6.34 -4.35 -3.50
C ILE A 61 -6.21 -2.97 -4.14
N GLU A 62 -5.73 -1.99 -3.38
CA GLU A 62 -5.56 -0.62 -3.87
C GLU A 62 -4.22 -0.40 -4.55
N THR A 63 -3.16 -1.01 -4.03
CA THR A 63 -1.81 -0.84 -4.57
C THR A 63 -1.08 -2.17 -4.58
N VAL A 64 -0.30 -2.40 -5.64
CA VAL A 64 0.66 -3.50 -5.75
C VAL A 64 2.00 -2.92 -6.20
N ARG A 65 3.02 -3.03 -5.36
CA ARG A 65 4.39 -2.58 -5.64
C ARG A 65 5.37 -3.20 -4.67
N ASP A 66 6.63 -3.24 -5.04
CA ASP A 66 7.72 -3.56 -4.12
C ASP A 66 7.94 -2.36 -3.16
N LEU A 67 7.58 -2.55 -1.89
CA LEU A 67 7.70 -1.53 -0.84
C LEU A 67 9.09 -1.55 -0.20
N ASN A 68 9.66 -2.74 0.02
CA ASN A 68 10.89 -2.90 0.79
C ASN A 68 12.17 -2.93 -0.10
N GLY A 69 12.01 -3.08 -1.42
CA GLY A 69 13.08 -3.12 -2.41
C GLY A 69 13.69 -4.51 -2.60
N ASP A 70 13.00 -5.59 -2.24
CA ASP A 70 13.51 -6.96 -2.33
C ASP A 70 13.24 -7.65 -3.68
N GLY A 71 12.62 -6.93 -4.62
CA GLY A 71 12.26 -7.40 -5.95
C GLY A 71 10.95 -8.18 -6.01
N ARG A 72 10.21 -8.32 -4.90
CA ARG A 72 8.88 -8.95 -4.86
C ARG A 72 7.81 -7.91 -4.49
N PRO A 73 6.57 -8.08 -4.96
CA PRO A 73 5.52 -7.11 -4.67
C PRO A 73 4.91 -7.32 -3.29
N GLU A 74 4.58 -6.21 -2.65
CA GLU A 74 3.57 -6.12 -1.62
C GLU A 74 2.21 -5.73 -2.23
N ALA A 75 1.14 -6.07 -1.52
CA ALA A 75 -0.21 -5.61 -1.81
C ALA A 75 -0.80 -4.90 -0.59
N VAL A 76 -1.41 -3.73 -0.84
CA VAL A 76 -2.22 -3.01 0.15
C VAL A 76 -3.68 -3.37 -0.10
N ILE A 77 -4.29 -4.04 0.86
CA ILE A 77 -5.69 -4.46 0.82
C ILE A 77 -6.49 -3.56 1.76
N THR A 78 -7.57 -2.96 1.28
CA THR A 78 -8.48 -2.14 2.08
C THR A 78 -9.85 -2.78 2.19
N GLU A 79 -10.52 -2.55 3.32
CA GLU A 79 -11.95 -2.82 3.52
C GLU A 79 -12.58 -1.55 4.12
N GLY A 80 -13.85 -1.30 3.83
CA GLY A 80 -14.54 -0.09 4.25
C GLY A 80 -15.84 -0.36 5.00
N GLY A 81 -16.25 0.60 5.81
CA GLY A 81 -17.49 0.55 6.59
C GLY A 81 -17.28 1.10 7.99
N THR A 82 -18.21 1.94 8.45
CA THR A 82 -18.15 2.52 9.80
C THR A 82 -18.39 1.48 10.90
N TYR A 83 -19.06 0.37 10.58
CA TYR A 83 -19.22 -0.77 11.49
C TYR A 83 -17.87 -1.34 11.94
N CYS A 84 -16.95 -1.52 11.00
CA CYS A 84 -15.65 -2.14 11.25
C CYS A 84 -14.58 -1.13 11.69
N PHE A 85 -14.65 0.08 11.16
CA PHE A 85 -13.53 1.05 11.22
C PHE A 85 -13.92 2.39 11.86
N GLY A 86 -15.11 2.48 12.45
CA GLY A 86 -15.59 3.69 13.11
C GLY A 86 -15.63 4.89 12.17
N MET A 87 -15.35 6.09 12.70
CA MET A 87 -15.35 7.34 11.94
C MET A 87 -14.27 7.41 10.85
N THR A 88 -13.22 6.59 10.95
CA THR A 88 -12.21 6.49 9.89
C THR A 88 -12.78 5.84 8.64
N GLY A 89 -13.76 4.95 8.79
CA GLY A 89 -14.51 4.35 7.68
C GLY A 89 -13.74 3.34 6.83
N THR A 90 -12.45 3.15 7.06
CA THR A 90 -11.62 2.17 6.35
C THR A 90 -10.52 1.58 7.22
N GLY A 91 -10.14 0.34 6.92
CA GLY A 91 -8.94 -0.29 7.42
C GLY A 91 -8.13 -0.88 6.28
N TYR A 92 -6.87 -1.16 6.58
CA TYR A 92 -5.89 -1.66 5.64
C TYR A 92 -5.17 -2.89 6.20
N THR A 93 -4.70 -3.75 5.30
CA THR A 93 -3.76 -4.82 5.58
C THR A 93 -2.69 -4.83 4.49
N ILE A 94 -1.43 -4.90 4.88
CA ILE A 94 -0.29 -5.03 3.97
C ILE A 94 0.18 -6.48 4.00
N VAL A 95 0.28 -7.08 2.82
CA VAL A 95 0.83 -8.43 2.64
C VAL A 95 2.00 -8.39 1.68
N SER A 96 2.99 -9.25 1.91
CA SER A 96 4.21 -9.34 1.11
C SER A 96 4.34 -10.71 0.47
N LYS A 97 4.72 -10.74 -0.82
CA LYS A 97 5.08 -11.97 -1.50
C LYS A 97 6.48 -12.41 -1.07
N GLN A 98 6.58 -13.64 -0.56
CA GLN A 98 7.82 -14.22 -0.06
C GLN A 98 8.63 -14.87 -1.20
N ALA A 99 9.89 -15.18 -0.92
CA ALA A 99 10.81 -15.80 -1.90
C ALA A 99 10.33 -17.17 -2.41
N ASP A 100 9.60 -17.92 -1.59
CA ASP A 100 8.98 -19.21 -1.94
C ASP A 100 7.65 -19.06 -2.71
N GLY A 101 7.23 -17.81 -2.99
CA GLY A 101 5.98 -17.48 -3.66
C GLY A 101 4.75 -17.48 -2.76
N THR A 102 4.88 -17.77 -1.46
CA THR A 102 3.79 -17.60 -0.49
C THR A 102 3.54 -16.12 -0.19
N TRP A 103 2.39 -15.82 0.41
CA TRP A 103 2.02 -14.46 0.82
C TRP A 103 1.91 -14.42 2.34
N LYS A 104 2.46 -13.38 2.95
CA LYS A 104 2.48 -13.20 4.41
C LYS A 104 1.90 -11.85 4.82
N ASN A 105 1.12 -11.84 5.89
CA ASN A 105 0.70 -10.61 6.56
C ASN A 105 1.91 -9.89 7.20
N ILE A 106 2.05 -8.60 6.91
CA ILE A 106 3.12 -7.75 7.45
C ILE A 106 2.59 -6.85 8.57
N THR A 107 1.51 -6.13 8.31
CA THR A 107 0.84 -5.25 9.27
C THR A 107 -0.56 -4.91 8.78
N GLY A 108 -1.39 -4.35 9.64
CA GLY A 108 -2.70 -3.83 9.29
C GLY A 108 -3.31 -3.04 10.44
N GLY A 109 -4.35 -2.28 10.16
CA GLY A 109 -5.04 -1.45 11.13
C GLY A 109 -6.14 -0.60 10.53
N THR A 110 -6.78 0.22 11.36
CA THR A 110 -7.76 1.21 10.93
C THR A 110 -7.05 2.46 10.43
N GLY A 111 -7.37 2.93 9.22
CA GLY A 111 -6.71 4.09 8.62
C GLY A 111 -6.27 3.90 7.18
N ILE A 112 -5.60 4.92 6.66
CA ILE A 112 -5.09 4.98 5.28
C ILE A 112 -3.57 5.02 5.35
N PRO A 113 -2.84 3.98 4.89
CA PRO A 113 -1.39 3.95 4.98
C PRO A 113 -0.76 4.87 3.94
N ASN A 114 0.03 5.83 4.41
CA ASN A 114 0.89 6.69 3.60
C ASN A 114 2.36 6.26 3.80
N PHE A 115 2.99 5.80 2.73
CA PHE A 115 4.36 5.28 2.77
C PHE A 115 5.37 6.42 2.61
N LEU A 116 6.21 6.61 3.62
CA LEU A 116 7.19 7.69 3.66
C LEU A 116 8.52 7.26 3.01
N ALA A 117 9.35 8.25 2.66
CA ALA A 117 10.70 8.02 2.14
C ALA A 117 11.68 7.49 3.20
N THR A 118 11.39 7.71 4.48
CA THR A 118 12.19 7.17 5.59
C THR A 118 11.92 5.68 5.73
N LYS A 119 12.94 4.92 6.15
CA LYS A 119 12.90 3.45 6.17
C LYS A 119 13.35 2.90 7.51
N GLY A 120 12.77 1.76 7.88
CA GLY A 120 13.21 0.88 8.95
C GLY A 120 14.15 -0.22 8.47
N VAL A 121 14.24 -1.29 9.25
CA VAL A 121 15.11 -2.45 8.95
C VAL A 121 14.69 -3.11 7.63
N GLY A 122 15.66 -3.56 6.82
CA GLY A 122 15.39 -4.32 5.60
C GLY A 122 14.68 -3.52 4.50
N GLY A 123 14.76 -2.18 4.53
CA GLY A 123 14.25 -1.32 3.45
C GLY A 123 12.76 -0.98 3.55
N TRP A 124 12.05 -1.51 4.54
CA TRP A 124 10.64 -1.23 4.78
C TRP A 124 10.39 0.25 5.04
N PRO A 125 9.47 0.91 4.31
CA PRO A 125 9.15 2.32 4.53
C PRO A 125 8.46 2.52 5.88
N ASP A 126 8.72 3.65 6.52
CA ASP A 126 7.87 4.15 7.59
C ASP A 126 6.45 4.36 7.04
N ILE A 127 5.42 4.05 7.84
CA ILE A 127 4.01 4.19 7.46
C ILE A 127 3.38 5.24 8.36
N GLU A 128 2.94 6.35 7.78
CA GLU A 128 2.01 7.27 8.43
C GLU A 128 0.58 6.74 8.25
N ILE A 129 -0.16 6.57 9.35
CA ILE A 129 -1.53 6.02 9.30
C ILE A 129 -2.52 7.17 9.40
N GLY A 130 -3.05 7.57 8.26
CA GLY A 130 -4.02 8.65 8.14
C GLY A 130 -5.42 8.26 8.63
N GLY A 131 -6.25 9.27 8.85
CA GLY A 131 -7.63 9.18 9.28
C GLY A 131 -8.17 10.57 9.61
N PRO A 132 -9.30 10.69 10.31
CA PRO A 132 -9.77 11.97 10.83
C PRO A 132 -8.73 12.60 11.79
N GLY A 133 -8.45 13.90 11.63
CA GLY A 133 -7.58 14.67 12.53
C GLY A 133 -6.35 15.26 11.84
N PHE A 134 -5.38 15.68 12.66
CA PHE A 134 -4.20 16.46 12.23
C PHE A 134 -2.93 16.05 12.98
N CYS A 135 -2.87 14.80 13.47
CA CYS A 135 -1.68 14.27 14.12
C CYS A 135 -1.70 12.74 14.05
N PHE A 136 -0.96 12.18 13.11
CA PHE A 136 -1.04 10.76 12.75
C PHE A 136 0.16 9.99 13.28
N PRO A 137 -0.04 8.73 13.74
CA PRO A 137 1.08 7.89 14.12
C PRO A 137 1.88 7.52 12.88
N VAL A 138 3.19 7.52 13.04
CA VAL A 138 4.12 6.93 12.09
C VAL A 138 4.71 5.69 12.70
N GLU A 139 4.52 4.56 12.05
CA GLU A 139 5.09 3.29 12.46
C GLU A 139 6.33 2.95 11.64
N ARG A 140 7.33 2.36 12.30
CA ARG A 140 8.57 1.92 11.69
C ARG A 140 8.74 0.42 11.87
N TRP A 141 9.17 -0.26 10.81
CA TRP A 141 9.55 -1.66 10.89
C TRP A 141 10.86 -1.84 11.67
N ASN A 142 10.80 -2.62 12.75
CA ASN A 142 11.95 -2.91 13.61
C ASN A 142 12.70 -4.21 13.27
N GLY A 143 12.37 -4.86 12.15
CA GLY A 143 12.88 -6.18 11.77
C GLY A 143 11.91 -7.32 12.04
N LYS A 144 10.87 -7.08 12.86
CA LYS A 144 9.86 -8.07 13.25
C LYS A 144 8.43 -7.57 13.12
N ALA A 145 8.17 -6.32 13.47
CA ALA A 145 6.86 -5.68 13.44
C ALA A 145 6.99 -4.19 13.15
N TYR A 146 5.92 -3.60 12.63
CA TYR A 146 5.73 -2.16 12.67
C TYR A 146 5.43 -1.73 14.11
N VAL A 147 6.17 -0.74 14.60
CA VAL A 147 6.01 -0.17 15.95
C VAL A 147 5.96 1.34 15.86
N LEU A 148 5.20 1.97 16.76
CA LEU A 148 5.10 3.42 16.84
C LEU A 148 6.51 4.05 16.94
N ASN A 149 6.81 4.94 16.01
CA ASN A 149 8.07 5.67 15.95
C ASN A 149 7.91 7.12 16.41
N ARG A 150 6.88 7.80 15.89
CA ARG A 150 6.58 9.22 16.18
C ARG A 150 5.14 9.54 15.80
N HIS A 151 4.71 10.77 16.02
CA HIS A 151 3.52 11.32 15.39
C HIS A 151 3.90 12.51 14.52
N GLN A 152 3.20 12.68 13.40
CA GLN A 152 3.40 13.82 12.52
C GLN A 152 2.12 14.26 11.80
N TYR A 153 2.17 15.46 11.19
CA TYR A 153 1.20 15.96 10.24
C TYR A 153 1.92 16.83 9.22
N ASP A 154 1.71 16.58 7.92
CA ASP A 154 2.45 17.21 6.81
C ASP A 154 3.98 17.17 7.03
N GLY A 155 4.49 16.03 7.51
CA GLY A 155 5.90 15.82 7.80
C GLY A 155 6.45 16.55 9.03
N LYS A 156 5.62 17.29 9.77
CA LYS A 156 6.01 18.00 10.99
C LYS A 156 5.61 17.21 12.23
N ALA A 157 6.49 17.14 13.22
CA ALA A 157 6.19 16.48 14.49
C ALA A 157 4.97 17.12 15.18
N CYS A 158 4.13 16.29 15.76
CA CYS A 158 2.94 16.72 16.49
C CYS A 158 2.75 15.87 17.77
N ARG A 159 1.81 16.26 18.62
CA ARG A 159 1.40 15.48 19.80
C ARG A 159 -0.10 15.22 19.72
N PRO A 160 -0.56 13.96 19.80
CA PRO A 160 -1.98 13.68 19.83
C PRO A 160 -2.58 14.31 21.09
N GLN A 161 -3.72 14.98 20.94
CA GLN A 161 -4.51 15.40 22.09
C GLN A 161 -5.17 14.15 22.67
N MET A 162 -5.00 13.93 23.97
CA MET A 162 -5.65 12.86 24.71
C MET A 162 -7.13 13.18 24.92
#